data_AF-A0A5C7R897-F1
#
_entry.id   AF-A0A5C7R897-F1
#
_cell.length_a   1.000
_cell.length_b   1.000
_cell.length_c   1.000
_cell.angle_alpha   90.00
_cell.angle_beta   90.00
_cell.angle_gamma   90.00
#
_symmetry.space_group_name_H-M   'P 1'
#
loop_
_entity.id
_entity.type
_entity.pdbx_description
1 polymer ?
#
loop_
_entity_poly.entity_id
_entity_poly.type
_entity_poly.pdbx_seq_one_letter_code
_entity_poly.pdbx_strand_id
1 'polypeptide(L)' 'MTKHTVTLTDNLTGKQVELDVLSPTMGTKTIDIRKLTKELNLFTYDPGYLATASCSSAIT' A
#
# COMPACT_ATOMS: atom_id res chain seq x y z
N MET A 1 -1.87 5.85 20.45
CA MET A 1 -1.82 6.28 19.04
C MET A 1 -2.42 5.18 18.20
N THR A 2 -3.59 5.39 17.59
CA THR A 2 -4.25 4.39 16.73
C THR A 2 -3.45 4.26 15.44
N LYS A 3 -3.05 3.04 15.07
CA LYS A 3 -2.31 2.80 13.83
C LYS A 3 -3.26 3.01 12.64
N HIS A 4 -2.90 3.89 11.71
CA HIS A 4 -3.72 4.13 10.51
C HIS A 4 -3.39 3.09 9.45
N THR A 5 -4.34 2.19 9.20
CA THR A 5 -4.20 1.07 8.27
C THR A 5 -5.40 1.01 7.34
N VAL A 6 -5.24 0.28 6.24
CA VAL A 6 -6.33 -0.14 5.36
C VAL A 6 -6.31 -1.67 5.24
N THR A 7 -7.47 -2.27 5.06
CA THR A 7 -7.60 -3.72 4.91
C THR A 7 -7.89 -4.06 3.45
N LEU A 8 -7.12 -4.97 2.88
CA LEU A 8 -7.38 -5.56 1.58
C LEU A 8 -7.86 -7.00 1.78
N THR A 9 -9.02 -7.30 1.21
CA THR A 9 -9.64 -8.64 1.27
C THR A 9 -9.62 -9.27 -0.11
N ASP A 10 -9.08 -10.48 -0.20
CA ASP A 10 -9.29 -11.35 -1.35
C ASP A 10 -10.66 -12.04 -1.21
N ASN A 11 -11.61 -11.66 -2.06
CA ASN A 11 -12.97 -12.19 -2.00
C ASN A 11 -13.07 -13.67 -2.41
N LEU A 12 -12.08 -14.21 -3.12
CA LEU A 12 -12.07 -15.61 -3.51
C LEU A 12 -11.68 -16.52 -2.33
N THR A 13 -10.65 -16.12 -1.58
CA THR A 13 -10.11 -16.93 -0.48
C THR A 13 -10.58 -16.49 0.90
N GLY A 14 -11.18 -15.30 1.00
CA GLY A 14 -11.56 -14.66 2.27
C GLY A 14 -10.36 -14.14 3.07
N LYS A 15 -9.13 -14.29 2.56
CA LYS A 15 -7.92 -13.82 3.24
C LYS A 15 -7.88 -12.29 3.27
N GLN A 16 -7.37 -11.75 4.36
CA GLN A 16 -7.25 -10.31 4.57
C GLN A 16 -5.83 -9.96 4.96
N VAL A 17 -5.38 -8.79 4.52
CA VAL A 17 -4.13 -8.19 4.96
C VAL A 17 -4.36 -6.76 5.38
N GLU A 18 -3.83 -6.39 6.53
CA GLU A 18 -3.75 -4.99 6.98
C GLU A 18 -2.47 -4.36 6.45
N LEU A 19 -2.61 -3.26 5.73
CA LEU A 19 -1.54 -2.50 5.12
C LEU A 19 -1.44 -1.13 5.80
N ASP A 20 -0.22 -0.72 6.08
CA ASP A 20 0.05 0.53 6.79
C ASP A 20 -0.11 1.72 5.85
N VAL A 21 -0.79 2.78 6.31
CA VAL A 21 -0.89 4.03 5.54
C VAL A 21 0.22 4.97 5.98
N LEU A 22 1.13 5.27 5.04
CA LEU A 22 2.21 6.23 5.25
C LEU A 22 1.67 7.63 4.95
N SER A 23 1.88 8.54 5.90
CA SER A 23 1.45 9.94 5.78
C SER A 23 2.67 10.81 5.46
N PRO A 24 2.74 11.44 4.27
CA PRO A 24 3.81 12.38 3.96
C PRO A 24 3.60 13.72 4.69
N THR A 25 4.62 14.58 4.66
CA THR A 25 4.50 15.97 5.12
C THR A 25 3.55 16.78 4.23
N MET A 26 3.60 16.55 2.92
CA MET A 26 2.72 17.16 1.91
C MET A 26 2.31 16.13 0.85
N GLY A 27 1.15 16.34 0.23
CA GLY A 27 0.63 15.47 -0.83
C GLY A 27 -0.24 14.31 -0.33
N THR A 28 -0.40 13.31 -1.18
CA THR A 28 -1.32 12.18 -0.96
C THR A 28 -0.68 11.09 -0.11
N LYS A 29 -1.47 10.53 0.83
CA LYS A 29 -1.05 9.36 1.62
C LYS A 29 -0.80 8.14 0.73
N THR A 30 0.12 7.28 1.12
CA THR A 30 0.46 6.07 0.37
C THR A 30 0.19 4.81 1.19
N ILE A 31 -0.19 3.73 0.53
CA ILE A 31 -0.40 2.42 1.18
C ILE A 31 0.89 1.60 1.01
N ASP A 32 1.44 1.10 2.10
CA ASP A 32 2.59 0.21 2.07
C ASP A 32 2.18 -1.21 1.68
N ILE A 33 2.37 -1.54 0.40
CA ILE A 33 2.02 -2.84 -0.18
C ILE A 33 3.14 -3.90 -0.05
N ARG A 34 4.24 -3.65 0.68
CA ARG A 34 5.38 -4.60 0.76
C ARG A 34 5.01 -5.98 1.30
N LYS A 35 3.94 -6.06 2.10
CA LYS A 35 3.43 -7.34 2.64
C LYS A 35 2.50 -8.08 1.67
N LEU A 36 1.96 -7.40 0.65
CA LEU A 36 0.88 -7.90 -0.20
C LEU A 36 1.22 -9.25 -0.84
N THR A 37 2.38 -9.35 -1.47
CA THR A 37 2.80 -10.59 -2.15
C THR A 37 3.03 -11.74 -1.16
N LYS A 38 3.56 -11.46 0.03
CA LYS A 38 3.78 -12.49 1.05
C LYS A 38 2.47 -13.02 1.63
N GLU A 39 1.51 -12.13 1.91
CA GLU A 39 0.29 -12.50 2.65
C GLU A 39 -0.82 -13.03 1.71
N LEU A 40 -0.98 -12.44 0.53
CA LEU A 40 -2.05 -12.78 -0.41
C LEU A 40 -1.56 -13.43 -1.72
N ASN A 41 -0.26 -13.52 -1.96
CA ASN A 41 0.31 -14.01 -3.23
C ASN A 41 -0.19 -13.21 -4.45
N LEU A 42 -0.35 -11.90 -4.27
CA LEU A 42 -0.80 -10.96 -5.31
C LEU A 42 0.30 -9.95 -5.65
N PHE A 43 0.27 -9.48 -6.89
CA PHE A 43 0.98 -8.27 -7.34
C PHE A 43 -0.03 -7.18 -7.67
N THR A 44 0.40 -5.93 -7.54
CA THR A 44 -0.32 -4.82 -8.15
C THR A 44 -0.03 -4.78 -9.65
N TYR A 45 -1.01 -4.32 -10.43
CA TYR A 45 -0.85 -4.10 -11.86
C TYR A 45 -1.05 -2.61 -12.14
N ASP A 46 0.06 -1.88 -12.31
CA ASP A 46 0.08 -0.44 -12.55
C ASP A 46 1.09 -0.09 -13.67
N PRO A 47 0.70 -0.29 -14.95
CA PRO A 47 1.57 0.01 -16.09
C PRO A 47 1.97 1.49 -16.10
N GLY A 48 3.28 1.76 -16.03
CA GLY A 48 3.82 3.12 -16.00
C GLY A 48 3.90 3.73 -14.59
N TYR A 49 3.58 2.97 -13.53
CA TYR A 49 3.74 3.39 -12.13
C TYR A 49 2.99 4.69 -11.78
N LEU A 50 1.84 4.94 -12.42
CA LEU A 50 1.09 6.19 -12.25
C LEU A 50 0.49 6.34 -10.86
N ALA A 51 0.19 5.22 -10.20
CA ALA A 51 -0.37 5.15 -8.86
C ALA A 51 0.59 4.51 -7.84
N THR A 52 1.88 4.40 -8.19
CA THR A 52 2.90 3.77 -7.35
C THR A 52 3.95 4.77 -6.90
N ALA A 53 3.97 5.10 -5.61
CA ALA A 53 5.05 5.90 -5.02
C ALA A 53 6.32 5.04 -4.89
N SER A 54 7.33 5.30 -5.72
CA SER A 54 8.57 4.51 -5.76
C SER A 54 9.58 4.86 -4.66
N CYS A 55 9.51 6.08 -4.11
CA CYS A 55 10.41 6.53 -3.05
C CYS A 55 9.75 7.54 -2.12
N SER A 56 10.37 7.75 -0.95
CA SER A 56 10.19 8.96 -0.15
C SER A 56 11.22 9.98 -0.60
N SER A 57 10.80 11.23 -0.84
CA SER A 57 11.68 12.32 -1.28
C SER A 57 11.49 13.55 -0.41
N ALA A 58 12.54 14.33 -0.28
CA ALA A 58 12.56 15.62 0.42
C ALA A 58 13.30 16.70 -0.39
N ILE A 59 13.53 16.47 -1.69
CA ILE A 59 14.36 17.33 -2.55
C ILE A 59 13.53 18.38 -3.30
N THR A 60 12.40 17.98 -3.88
CA THR A 60 11.55 18.83 -4.73
C THR A 60 10.18 18.97 -4.12
#